data_AF-A0A819JYG2-F1
#
_entry.id   AF-A0A819JYG2-F1
#
_cell.length_a   1.000
_cell.length_b   1.000
_cell.length_c   1.000
_cell.angle_alpha   90.00
_cell.angle_beta   90.00
_cell.angle_gamma   90.00
#
_symmetry.space_group_name_H-M   'P 1'
#
loop_
_entity.id
_entity.type
_entity.pdbx_description
1 polymer ?
#
loop_
_entity_poly.entity_id
_entity_poly.type
_entity_poly.pdbx_seq_one_letter_code
_entity_poly.pdbx_strand_id
1 'polypeptide(L)'
;VNIRLDKIASDPIFTDHLALLKRSLNDIIKLLDDPIFDRLYSEILPTIHHKIKWLDLEPLSMERVLLAVDYPNLHELSLFNIERELAVRLFGESHLNRIFKNQITTLNITLAGNNIIVSTSDIMNIVCTHILTMFNNLICLKFHPYADIYVVREERLSFSLSEPPTFFSSSLMELHINVEDFTDCLYLLDGRFKQLHTFYVDVHWFPPPSPVIINKVGYLN
;
A
#
# COMPACT_ATOMS: atom_id res chain seq x y z
N VAL A 1 34.26 1.93 6.07
CA VAL A 1 33.67 2.70 4.95
C VAL A 1 33.14 1.72 3.91
N ASN A 2 31.83 1.67 3.69
CA ASN A 2 31.25 0.77 2.69
C ASN A 2 31.15 1.50 1.34
N ILE A 3 32.18 1.35 0.52
CA ILE A 3 32.35 2.00 -0.80
C ILE A 3 31.13 1.83 -1.70
N ARG A 4 30.35 0.75 -1.53
CA ARG A 4 29.14 0.52 -2.33
C ARG A 4 28.03 1.52 -2.01
N LEU A 5 27.87 1.90 -0.75
CA LEU A 5 26.86 2.89 -0.34
C LEU A 5 27.21 4.30 -0.84
N ASP A 6 28.50 4.65 -0.87
CA ASP A 6 28.94 5.97 -1.35
C ASP A 6 28.72 6.11 -2.88
N LYS A 7 28.80 4.99 -3.61
CA LYS A 7 28.45 4.94 -5.03
C LYS A 7 26.96 5.19 -5.29
N ILE A 8 26.07 4.72 -4.41
CA ILE A 8 24.62 4.96 -4.51
C ILE A 8 24.34 6.47 -4.46
N ALA A 9 25.06 7.22 -3.61
CA ALA A 9 24.86 8.67 -3.50
C ALA A 9 25.21 9.45 -4.80
N SER A 10 26.02 8.84 -5.67
CA SER A 10 26.54 9.46 -6.89
C SER A 10 25.88 8.95 -8.17
N ASP A 11 25.12 7.85 -8.11
CA ASP A 11 24.55 7.19 -9.28
C ASP A 11 23.12 7.70 -9.55
N PRO A 12 22.88 8.38 -10.69
CA PRO A 12 21.58 8.97 -11.02
C PRO A 12 20.41 7.99 -10.95
N ILE A 13 20.64 6.72 -11.29
CA ILE A 13 19.58 5.70 -11.32
C ILE A 13 19.05 5.47 -9.91
N PHE A 14 19.96 5.36 -8.94
CA PHE A 14 19.59 5.11 -7.54
C PHE A 14 19.21 6.37 -6.77
N THR A 15 19.44 7.57 -7.34
CA THR A 15 19.03 8.82 -6.70
C THR A 15 17.61 9.25 -7.03
N ASP A 16 17.05 8.82 -8.17
CA ASP A 16 15.66 9.15 -8.53
C ASP A 16 14.66 8.21 -7.84
N HIS A 17 14.98 6.90 -7.79
CA HIS A 17 14.19 5.89 -7.10
C HIS A 17 15.04 5.21 -6.02
N LEU A 18 14.63 5.37 -4.77
CA LEU A 18 15.30 4.78 -3.62
C LEU A 18 14.40 3.75 -2.95
N ALA A 19 14.78 2.48 -3.06
CA ALA A 19 14.10 1.39 -2.38
C ALA A 19 14.84 1.01 -1.09
N LEU A 20 14.20 1.20 0.06
CA LEU A 20 14.75 0.90 1.40
C LEU A 20 14.19 -0.42 1.94
N LEU A 21 14.20 -1.43 1.07
CA LEU A 21 13.60 -2.73 1.33
C LEU A 21 14.62 -3.84 1.12
N LYS A 22 14.64 -4.83 2.01
CA LYS A 22 15.43 -6.05 1.81
C LYS A 22 14.51 -7.13 1.23
N ARG A 23 14.57 -7.33 -0.09
CA ARG A 23 13.86 -8.44 -0.74
C ARG A 23 14.59 -9.75 -0.48
N SER A 24 13.88 -10.74 0.05
CA SER A 24 14.37 -12.13 0.13
C SER A 24 13.97 -12.92 -1.12
N LEU A 25 14.54 -14.12 -1.29
CA LEU A 25 14.25 -15.02 -2.43
C LEU A 25 12.76 -15.41 -2.55
N ASN A 26 11.98 -15.27 -1.48
CA ASN A 26 10.56 -15.59 -1.45
C ASN A 26 9.68 -14.33 -1.57
N ASP A 27 10.24 -13.22 -2.07
CA ASP A 27 9.60 -11.90 -2.12
C ASP A 27 9.13 -11.34 -0.75
N ILE A 28 9.50 -12.00 0.35
CA ILE A 28 9.31 -11.45 1.69
C ILE A 28 10.22 -10.25 1.83
N ILE A 29 9.58 -9.10 2.02
CA ILE A 29 10.24 -7.82 2.32
C ILE A 29 10.60 -7.79 3.80
N LYS A 30 11.89 -7.64 4.09
CA LYS A 30 12.44 -7.52 5.43
C LYS A 30 12.93 -6.10 5.69
N LEU A 31 12.96 -5.74 6.97
CA LEU A 31 13.60 -4.50 7.44
C LEU A 31 15.09 -4.49 7.04
N LEU A 32 15.61 -3.30 6.78
CA LEU A 32 17.05 -3.09 6.76
C LEU A 32 17.59 -3.21 8.19
N ASP A 33 18.81 -3.73 8.33
CA ASP A 33 19.45 -3.84 9.63
C ASP A 33 19.75 -2.43 10.19
N ASP A 34 19.46 -2.18 11.47
CA ASP A 34 19.53 -0.83 12.09
C ASP A 34 20.82 -0.05 11.76
N PRO A 35 22.04 -0.63 11.83
CA PRO A 35 23.27 0.12 11.54
C PRO A 35 23.36 0.61 10.08
N ILE A 36 22.74 -0.12 9.15
CA ILE A 36 22.69 0.29 7.73
C ILE A 36 21.69 1.44 7.59
N PHE A 37 20.55 1.32 8.27
CA PHE A 37 19.51 2.33 8.25
C PHE A 37 19.97 3.64 8.88
N ASP A 38 20.63 3.60 10.03
CA ASP A 38 21.20 4.76 10.72
C ASP A 38 22.18 5.51 9.81
N ARG A 39 23.07 4.77 9.13
CA ARG A 39 24.02 5.37 8.20
C ARG A 39 23.34 5.98 6.99
N LEU A 40 22.35 5.30 6.42
CA LEU A 40 21.58 5.82 5.30
C LEU A 40 20.88 7.12 5.69
N TYR A 41 20.32 7.16 6.89
CA TYR A 41 19.67 8.34 7.46
C TYR A 41 20.64 9.50 7.71
N SER A 42 21.78 9.25 8.35
CA SER A 42 22.68 10.33 8.80
C SER A 42 23.64 10.84 7.72
N GLU A 43 24.05 9.99 6.77
CA GLU A 43 25.08 10.32 5.78
C GLU A 43 24.53 10.46 4.36
N ILE A 44 23.65 9.54 3.94
CA ILE A 44 23.28 9.40 2.53
C ILE A 44 22.09 10.28 2.17
N LEU A 45 20.97 10.15 2.90
CA LEU A 45 19.75 10.91 2.62
C LEU A 45 19.98 12.43 2.55
N PRO A 46 20.74 13.07 3.46
CA PRO A 46 21.03 14.50 3.37
C PRO A 46 21.76 14.92 2.10
N THR A 47 22.46 13.99 1.44
CA THR A 47 23.21 14.26 0.20
C THR A 47 22.33 14.11 -1.04
N ILE A 48 21.32 13.23 -1.02
CA ILE A 48 20.54 12.87 -2.21
C ILE A 48 19.04 13.19 -2.15
N HIS A 49 18.50 13.66 -1.02
CA HIS A 49 17.06 13.89 -0.82
C HIS A 49 16.39 14.73 -1.92
N HIS A 50 17.09 15.74 -2.45
CA HIS A 50 16.58 16.62 -3.49
C HIS A 50 16.47 15.93 -4.86
N LYS A 51 17.06 14.76 -5.06
CA LYS A 51 16.98 13.98 -6.31
C LYS A 51 15.89 12.92 -6.26
N ILE A 52 15.52 12.48 -5.05
CA ILE A 52 14.58 11.40 -4.83
C ILE A 52 13.18 11.84 -5.28
N LYS A 53 12.65 11.08 -6.23
CA LYS A 53 11.31 11.22 -6.83
C LYS A 53 10.36 10.14 -6.35
N TRP A 54 10.91 8.95 -6.09
CA TRP A 54 10.18 7.77 -5.69
C TRP A 54 10.88 7.08 -4.49
N LEU A 55 10.13 6.80 -3.43
CA LEU A 55 10.54 5.95 -2.32
C LEU A 55 9.74 4.65 -2.23
N ASP A 56 10.44 3.52 -2.06
CA ASP A 56 9.85 2.25 -1.59
C ASP A 56 10.21 2.05 -0.12
N LEU A 57 9.20 2.03 0.75
CA LEU A 57 9.38 1.97 2.20
C LEU A 57 8.54 0.87 2.81
N GLU A 58 9.01 0.37 3.93
CA GLU A 58 8.15 -0.34 4.87
C GLU A 58 7.56 0.67 5.89
N PRO A 59 6.35 0.42 6.40
CA PRO A 59 5.60 1.35 7.25
C PRO A 59 6.34 1.88 8.49
N LEU A 60 7.13 1.07 9.19
CA LEU A 60 7.80 1.45 10.43
C LEU A 60 8.96 2.43 10.19
N SER A 61 9.62 2.31 9.05
CA SER A 61 10.69 3.18 8.57
C SER A 61 10.15 4.44 7.92
N MET A 62 8.91 4.41 7.42
CA MET A 62 8.31 5.51 6.67
C MET A 62 8.38 6.83 7.43
N GLU A 63 7.92 6.86 8.68
CA GLU A 63 7.91 8.08 9.48
C GLU A 63 9.33 8.60 9.70
N ARG A 64 10.27 7.71 10.04
CA ARG A 64 11.68 8.09 10.23
C ARG A 64 12.26 8.70 8.96
N VAL A 65 12.09 8.05 7.80
CA VAL A 65 12.64 8.51 6.51
C VAL A 65 12.00 9.82 6.09
N LEU A 66 10.67 9.89 6.08
CA LEU A 66 9.94 11.06 5.56
C LEU A 66 10.03 12.29 6.48
N LEU A 67 10.34 12.11 7.78
CA LEU A 67 10.62 13.22 8.70
C LEU A 67 12.11 13.59 8.78
N ALA A 68 13.01 12.74 8.25
CA ALA A 68 14.46 12.95 8.33
C ALA A 68 14.91 14.25 7.66
N VAL A 69 14.40 14.46 6.46
CA VAL A 69 14.84 15.46 5.49
C VAL A 69 13.65 15.86 4.63
N ASP A 70 13.72 17.05 4.03
CA ASP A 70 12.68 17.52 3.13
C ASP A 70 12.89 16.93 1.73
N TYR A 71 11.87 16.33 1.13
CA TYR A 71 11.98 15.72 -0.21
C TYR A 71 11.23 16.56 -1.25
N PRO A 72 11.82 17.64 -1.79
CA PRO A 72 11.09 18.60 -2.62
C PRO A 72 10.55 18.02 -3.93
N ASN A 73 11.13 16.91 -4.40
CA ASN A 73 10.79 16.27 -5.67
C ASN A 73 10.07 14.92 -5.52
N LEU A 74 9.80 14.49 -4.27
CA LEU A 74 9.12 13.23 -4.01
C LEU A 74 7.65 13.34 -4.43
N HIS A 75 7.25 12.49 -5.37
CA HIS A 75 5.88 12.44 -5.85
C HIS A 75 5.33 11.01 -5.92
N GLU A 76 6.19 10.00 -5.83
CA GLU A 76 5.78 8.60 -5.75
C GLU A 76 6.19 7.96 -4.43
N LEU A 77 5.24 7.27 -3.79
CA LEU A 77 5.46 6.53 -2.57
C LEU A 77 4.89 5.13 -2.71
N SER A 78 5.71 4.12 -2.43
CA SER A 78 5.27 2.74 -2.35
C SER A 78 5.48 2.22 -0.94
N LEU A 79 4.41 1.79 -0.30
CA LEU A 79 4.41 1.21 1.05
C LEU A 79 4.18 -0.29 0.96
N PHE A 80 5.07 -1.07 1.56
CA PHE A 80 5.03 -2.53 1.48
C PHE A 80 4.81 -3.18 2.82
N ASN A 81 4.08 -4.29 2.82
CA ASN A 81 3.71 -5.04 4.03
C ASN A 81 3.03 -4.14 5.07
N ILE A 82 2.08 -3.30 4.64
CA ILE A 82 1.33 -2.49 5.59
C ILE A 82 0.26 -3.33 6.28
N GLU A 83 0.40 -3.45 7.60
CA GLU A 83 -0.67 -3.98 8.43
C GLU A 83 -1.84 -2.99 8.45
N ARG A 84 -3.06 -3.49 8.52
CA ARG A 84 -4.26 -2.66 8.36
C ARG A 84 -4.41 -1.63 9.46
N GLU A 85 -4.20 -2.03 10.71
CA GLU A 85 -4.25 -1.15 11.88
C GLU A 85 -3.20 -0.05 11.76
N LEU A 86 -2.03 -0.40 11.22
CA LEU A 86 -0.97 0.57 10.95
C LEU A 86 -1.36 1.52 9.81
N ALA A 87 -1.99 1.03 8.73
CA ALA A 87 -2.52 1.88 7.66
C ALA A 87 -3.53 2.92 8.20
N VAL A 88 -4.47 2.49 9.05
CA VAL A 88 -5.44 3.41 9.67
C VAL A 88 -4.72 4.49 10.49
N ARG A 89 -3.72 4.11 11.28
CA ARG A 89 -2.93 5.08 12.06
C ARG A 89 -2.13 6.03 11.16
N LEU A 90 -1.47 5.50 10.14
CA LEU A 90 -0.61 6.24 9.23
C LEU A 90 -1.38 7.23 8.36
N PHE A 91 -2.64 6.94 8.01
CA PHE A 91 -3.47 7.83 7.21
C PHE A 91 -4.54 8.58 8.03
N GLY A 92 -4.76 8.24 9.30
CA GLY A 92 -5.74 8.93 10.15
C GLY A 92 -5.19 10.23 10.76
N GLU A 93 -3.98 10.20 11.34
CA GLU A 93 -3.47 11.28 12.19
C GLU A 93 -1.97 11.53 12.00
N SER A 94 -1.48 11.54 10.76
CA SER A 94 -0.04 11.59 10.53
C SER A 94 0.54 13.00 10.49
N HIS A 95 1.69 13.18 11.15
CA HIS A 95 2.53 14.36 11.01
C HIS A 95 3.05 14.55 9.56
N LEU A 96 2.92 13.51 8.72
CA LEU A 96 3.28 13.52 7.31
C LEU A 96 2.23 14.16 6.39
N ASN A 97 1.14 14.69 6.95
CA ASN A 97 0.07 15.35 6.20
C ASN A 97 0.58 16.36 5.16
N ARG A 98 1.64 17.11 5.46
CA ARG A 98 2.20 18.07 4.49
C ARG A 98 2.73 17.39 3.22
N ILE A 99 3.43 16.27 3.38
CA ILE A 99 4.04 15.50 2.28
C ILE A 99 2.92 14.81 1.50
N PHE A 100 2.08 14.04 2.19
CA PHE A 100 0.97 13.30 1.58
C PHE A 100 -0.01 14.20 0.85
N LYS A 101 -0.41 15.32 1.46
CA LYS A 101 -1.43 16.20 0.88
C LYS A 101 -0.98 16.88 -0.41
N ASN A 102 0.28 17.32 -0.47
CA ASN A 102 0.71 18.27 -1.50
C ASN A 102 1.72 17.70 -2.49
N GLN A 103 2.51 16.70 -2.11
CA GLN A 103 3.63 16.24 -2.93
C GLN A 103 3.32 14.93 -3.64
N ILE A 104 2.69 13.99 -2.95
CA ILE A 104 2.46 12.64 -3.49
C ILE A 104 1.35 12.66 -4.53
N THR A 105 1.69 12.26 -5.76
CA THR A 105 0.79 12.07 -6.88
C THR A 105 0.55 10.60 -7.20
N THR A 106 1.48 9.71 -6.85
CA THR A 106 1.34 8.26 -7.00
C THR A 106 1.53 7.57 -5.66
N LEU A 107 0.54 6.79 -5.22
CA LEU A 107 0.61 5.99 -4.01
C LEU A 107 0.38 4.51 -4.33
N ASN A 108 1.38 3.68 -4.06
CA ASN A 108 1.27 2.23 -4.14
C ASN A 108 1.26 1.65 -2.74
N ILE A 109 0.31 0.76 -2.46
CA ILE A 109 0.16 0.11 -1.16
C ILE A 109 0.11 -1.39 -1.38
N THR A 110 1.04 -2.11 -0.77
CA THR A 110 1.01 -3.57 -0.66
C THR A 110 0.68 -3.93 0.78
N LEU A 111 -0.49 -4.52 0.99
CA LEU A 111 -0.93 -4.96 2.32
C LEU A 111 -0.09 -6.14 2.80
N ALA A 112 0.10 -6.29 4.11
CA ALA A 112 0.68 -7.50 4.69
C ALA A 112 -0.37 -8.62 4.68
N GLY A 113 0.04 -9.85 4.31
CA GLY A 113 -0.84 -11.02 4.40
C GLY A 113 -0.90 -11.53 5.83
N ASN A 114 -1.81 -11.00 6.64
CA ASN A 114 -1.94 -11.40 8.04
C ASN A 114 -3.11 -12.39 8.18
N ASN A 115 -2.93 -13.48 8.93
CA ASN A 115 -3.95 -14.55 9.14
C ASN A 115 -5.19 -14.11 9.96
N ILE A 116 -5.42 -12.82 10.14
CA ILE A 116 -6.44 -12.30 11.04
C ILE A 116 -7.79 -12.27 10.32
N ILE A 117 -8.71 -13.11 10.78
CA ILE A 117 -10.11 -13.22 10.33
C ILE A 117 -10.94 -12.05 10.91
N VAL A 118 -10.54 -10.82 10.63
CA VAL A 118 -11.38 -9.64 10.90
C VAL A 118 -11.98 -9.21 9.57
N SER A 119 -13.29 -8.89 9.60
CA SER A 119 -14.04 -8.33 8.47
C SER A 119 -13.21 -7.31 7.71
N THR A 120 -12.74 -7.68 6.52
CA THR A 120 -11.75 -6.92 5.77
C THR A 120 -12.33 -5.65 5.17
N SER A 121 -13.66 -5.60 5.02
CA SER A 121 -14.42 -4.51 4.43
C SER A 121 -14.17 -3.18 5.14
N ASP A 122 -14.36 -3.15 6.46
CA ASP A 122 -14.55 -1.89 7.17
C ASP A 122 -13.23 -1.14 7.29
N ILE A 123 -12.12 -1.87 7.52
CA ILE A 123 -10.81 -1.26 7.65
C ILE A 123 -10.32 -0.70 6.32
N MET A 124 -10.53 -1.43 5.22
CA MET A 124 -10.13 -0.92 3.91
C MET A 124 -10.96 0.30 3.49
N ASN A 125 -12.24 0.34 3.87
CA ASN A 125 -13.07 1.53 3.66
C ASN A 125 -12.53 2.72 4.44
N ILE A 126 -12.14 2.52 5.70
CA ILE A 126 -11.51 3.56 6.53
C ILE A 126 -10.20 4.03 5.90
N VAL A 127 -9.32 3.11 5.47
CA VAL A 127 -8.03 3.44 4.85
C VAL A 127 -8.22 4.21 3.55
N CYS A 128 -9.09 3.74 2.64
CA CYS A 128 -9.41 4.43 1.40
C CYS A 128 -10.01 5.81 1.65
N THR A 129 -10.91 5.93 2.63
CA THR A 129 -11.48 7.22 3.04
C THR A 129 -10.40 8.19 3.46
N HIS A 130 -9.49 7.76 4.33
CA HIS A 130 -8.39 8.58 4.80
C HIS A 130 -7.43 8.99 3.67
N ILE A 131 -7.02 8.06 2.81
CA ILE A 131 -6.15 8.35 1.67
C ILE A 131 -6.81 9.36 0.73
N LEU A 132 -8.05 9.12 0.31
CA LEU A 132 -8.71 9.97 -0.68
C LEU A 132 -9.08 11.34 -0.15
N THR A 133 -9.28 11.49 1.17
CA THR A 133 -9.52 12.79 1.80
C THR A 133 -8.23 13.54 2.12
N MET A 134 -7.13 12.83 2.39
CA MET A 134 -5.85 13.44 2.76
C MET A 134 -5.06 13.96 1.57
N PHE A 135 -5.06 13.27 0.44
CA PHE A 135 -4.19 13.57 -0.70
C PHE A 135 -4.90 14.46 -1.72
N ASN A 136 -4.52 15.74 -1.80
CA ASN A 136 -5.14 16.66 -2.76
C ASN A 136 -4.69 16.40 -4.21
N ASN A 137 -3.45 15.94 -4.38
CA ASN A 137 -2.80 15.80 -5.68
C ASN A 137 -2.67 14.34 -6.14
N LEU A 138 -3.36 13.40 -5.49
CA LEU A 138 -3.26 11.98 -5.84
C LEU A 138 -3.89 11.71 -7.20
N ILE A 139 -3.05 11.38 -8.17
CA ILE A 139 -3.42 11.04 -9.54
C ILE A 139 -3.58 9.53 -9.68
N CYS A 140 -2.69 8.75 -9.06
CA CYS A 140 -2.63 7.31 -9.18
C CYS A 140 -2.63 6.64 -7.80
N LEU A 141 -3.58 5.73 -7.58
CA LEU A 141 -3.67 4.93 -6.36
C LEU A 141 -3.70 3.45 -6.71
N LYS A 142 -2.75 2.68 -6.18
CA LYS A 142 -2.65 1.24 -6.42
C LYS A 142 -2.65 0.47 -5.12
N PHE A 143 -3.60 -0.46 -4.99
CA PHE A 143 -3.61 -1.47 -3.94
C PHE A 143 -3.20 -2.79 -4.54
N HIS A 144 -2.08 -3.33 -4.06
CA HIS A 144 -1.59 -4.65 -4.42
C HIS A 144 -1.90 -5.62 -3.27
N PRO A 145 -2.46 -6.80 -3.60
CA PRO A 145 -2.61 -7.83 -2.59
C PRO A 145 -1.24 -8.41 -2.26
N TYR A 146 -1.09 -8.96 -1.06
CA TYR A 146 0.13 -9.70 -0.73
C TYR A 146 0.17 -10.97 -1.58
N ALA A 147 1.21 -11.12 -2.42
CA ALA A 147 1.32 -12.20 -3.39
C ALA A 147 1.86 -13.51 -2.77
N ASP A 148 1.43 -13.90 -1.56
CA ASP A 148 1.87 -15.19 -1.02
C ASP A 148 1.09 -16.33 -1.67
N ILE A 149 1.85 -17.23 -2.30
CA ILE A 149 1.41 -18.20 -3.31
C ILE A 149 0.60 -19.36 -2.69
N TYR A 150 0.45 -19.40 -1.37
CA TYR A 150 0.03 -20.63 -0.66
C TYR A 150 -1.11 -20.50 0.36
N VAL A 151 -1.75 -19.34 0.54
CA VAL A 151 -2.88 -19.22 1.49
C VAL A 151 -4.10 -18.58 0.85
N VAL A 152 -5.14 -19.41 0.69
CA VAL A 152 -6.38 -19.23 -0.11
C VAL A 152 -7.36 -18.19 0.49
N ARG A 153 -6.89 -17.15 1.16
CA ARG A 153 -7.75 -16.03 1.61
C ARG A 153 -7.01 -14.72 1.40
N GLU A 154 -6.90 -14.33 0.14
CA GLU A 154 -6.45 -13.00 -0.23
C GLU A 154 -7.33 -11.96 0.45
N GLU A 155 -6.68 -10.93 0.99
CA GLU A 155 -7.34 -9.77 1.58
C GLU A 155 -7.96 -8.91 0.47
N ARG A 156 -9.24 -8.56 0.61
CA ARG A 156 -10.01 -7.88 -0.46
C ARG A 156 -10.74 -6.67 0.05
N LEU A 157 -10.88 -5.69 -0.83
CA LEU A 157 -11.81 -4.59 -0.67
C LEU A 157 -13.23 -5.15 -0.80
N SER A 158 -14.04 -4.98 0.23
CA SER A 158 -15.48 -5.17 0.20
C SER A 158 -16.16 -3.98 0.87
N PHE A 159 -17.28 -3.55 0.31
CA PHE A 159 -18.05 -2.42 0.85
C PHE A 159 -19.31 -2.96 1.51
N SER A 160 -19.53 -2.62 2.79
CA SER A 160 -20.80 -2.94 3.42
C SER A 160 -21.91 -2.12 2.76
N LEU A 161 -22.96 -2.79 2.29
CA LEU A 161 -24.13 -2.16 1.63
C LEU A 161 -24.85 -1.12 2.52
N SER A 162 -24.63 -1.16 3.84
CA SER A 162 -25.34 -0.33 4.82
C SER A 162 -24.93 1.14 4.81
N GLU A 163 -23.69 1.47 4.40
CA GLU A 163 -23.18 2.85 4.41
C GLU A 163 -22.34 3.10 3.15
N PRO A 164 -22.87 3.83 2.14
CA PRO A 164 -22.09 4.13 0.95
C PRO A 164 -20.90 5.02 1.33
N PRO A 165 -19.70 4.78 0.75
CA PRO A 165 -18.53 5.55 1.12
C PRO A 165 -18.70 7.07 0.89
N THR A 166 -18.27 7.90 1.83
CA THR A 166 -18.46 9.37 1.75
C THR A 166 -17.32 10.11 1.07
N PHE A 167 -16.26 9.40 0.67
CA PHE A 167 -15.09 10.01 0.06
C PHE A 167 -15.30 10.36 -1.42
N PHE A 168 -14.55 11.38 -1.86
CA PHE A 168 -14.44 11.81 -3.25
C PHE A 168 -12.99 12.17 -3.53
N SER A 169 -12.55 12.03 -4.78
CA SER A 169 -11.31 12.64 -5.23
C SER A 169 -11.55 13.42 -6.52
N SER A 170 -11.05 14.65 -6.53
CA SER A 170 -11.09 15.52 -7.70
C SER A 170 -9.88 15.34 -8.62
N SER A 171 -8.82 14.68 -8.17
CA SER A 171 -7.54 14.55 -8.88
C SER A 171 -7.21 13.12 -9.28
N LEU A 172 -7.89 12.12 -8.72
CA LEU A 172 -7.62 10.72 -9.02
C LEU A 172 -8.04 10.39 -10.45
N MET A 173 -7.05 9.94 -11.22
CA MET A 173 -7.17 9.60 -12.64
C MET A 173 -7.01 8.09 -12.89
N GLU A 174 -6.23 7.42 -12.05
CA GLU A 174 -5.94 5.99 -12.11
C GLU A 174 -6.17 5.32 -10.75
N LEU A 175 -6.98 4.27 -10.72
CA LEU A 175 -7.26 3.48 -9.53
C LEU A 175 -7.09 1.99 -9.84
N HIS A 176 -6.20 1.32 -9.09
CA HIS A 176 -5.96 -0.11 -9.17
C HIS A 176 -6.35 -0.76 -7.85
N ILE A 177 -7.29 -1.70 -7.89
CA ILE A 177 -7.80 -2.37 -6.69
C ILE A 177 -8.05 -3.86 -6.96
N ASN A 178 -8.07 -4.63 -5.87
CA ASN A 178 -8.52 -6.02 -5.87
C ASN A 178 -9.81 -6.09 -5.06
N VAL A 179 -10.85 -6.66 -5.64
CA VAL A 179 -12.18 -6.76 -5.02
C VAL A 179 -12.62 -8.21 -4.90
N GLU A 180 -13.55 -8.45 -3.98
CA GLU A 180 -14.19 -9.76 -3.83
C GLU A 180 -15.27 -9.99 -4.90
N ASP A 181 -16.11 -8.99 -5.13
CA ASP A 181 -17.18 -9.03 -6.12
C ASP A 181 -17.17 -7.75 -6.98
N PHE A 182 -17.68 -7.86 -8.20
CA PHE A 182 -17.87 -6.74 -9.10
C PHE A 182 -18.85 -5.70 -8.57
N THR A 183 -19.80 -6.09 -7.70
CA THR A 183 -20.72 -5.13 -7.06
C THR A 183 -20.00 -4.09 -6.20
N ASP A 184 -18.88 -4.45 -5.56
CA ASP A 184 -18.03 -3.51 -4.80
C ASP A 184 -17.47 -2.40 -5.69
N CYS A 185 -17.16 -2.70 -6.96
CA CYS A 185 -16.68 -1.72 -7.93
C CYS A 185 -17.74 -0.68 -8.29
N LEU A 186 -19.01 -1.10 -8.39
CA LEU A 186 -20.09 -0.19 -8.75
C LEU A 186 -20.28 0.89 -7.68
N TYR A 187 -20.06 0.55 -6.40
CA TYR A 187 -20.07 1.53 -5.32
C TYR A 187 -18.96 2.56 -5.46
N LEU A 188 -17.75 2.16 -5.83
CA LEU A 188 -16.65 3.09 -6.05
C LEU A 188 -16.91 4.03 -7.22
N LEU A 189 -17.56 3.54 -8.28
CA LEU A 189 -17.80 4.30 -9.51
C LEU A 189 -19.06 5.16 -9.52
N ASP A 190 -19.78 5.27 -8.40
CA ASP A 190 -21.05 6.00 -8.30
C ASP A 190 -20.87 7.54 -8.31
N GLY A 191 -20.24 8.08 -9.37
CA GLY A 191 -20.05 9.51 -9.62
C GLY A 191 -18.97 10.21 -8.77
N ARG A 192 -18.26 9.47 -7.91
CA ARG A 192 -17.31 10.03 -6.92
C ARG A 192 -15.93 10.40 -7.47
N PHE A 193 -15.56 9.86 -8.63
CA PHE A 193 -14.28 10.11 -9.27
C PHE A 193 -14.46 10.74 -10.66
N LYS A 194 -14.66 12.05 -10.70
CA LYS A 194 -14.97 12.78 -11.94
C LYS A 194 -13.85 12.77 -12.98
N GLN A 195 -12.60 12.57 -12.55
CA GLN A 195 -11.42 12.56 -13.41
C GLN A 195 -10.88 11.16 -13.70
N LEU A 196 -11.49 10.12 -13.13
CA LEU A 196 -11.03 8.75 -13.29
C LEU A 196 -11.17 8.31 -14.75
N HIS A 197 -10.05 8.03 -15.40
CA HIS A 197 -10.03 7.52 -16.77
C HIS A 197 -9.60 6.05 -16.82
N THR A 198 -8.75 5.62 -15.88
CA THR A 198 -8.28 4.24 -15.78
C THR A 198 -8.77 3.65 -14.48
N PHE A 199 -9.56 2.59 -14.59
CA PHE A 199 -9.98 1.80 -13.45
C PHE A 199 -9.61 0.34 -13.69
N TYR A 200 -8.59 -0.11 -12.97
CA TYR A 200 -8.08 -1.46 -13.03
C TYR A 200 -8.61 -2.25 -11.84
N VAL A 201 -9.29 -3.34 -12.13
CA VAL A 201 -9.93 -4.18 -11.11
C VAL A 201 -9.51 -5.62 -11.35
N ASP A 202 -8.82 -6.19 -10.37
CA ASP A 202 -8.64 -7.63 -10.28
C ASP A 202 -9.78 -8.21 -9.45
N VAL A 203 -10.70 -8.92 -10.11
CA VAL A 203 -11.79 -9.64 -9.46
C VAL A 203 -11.35 -11.08 -9.27
N HIS A 204 -11.13 -11.47 -8.02
CA HIS A 204 -10.70 -12.83 -7.73
C HIS A 204 -11.92 -13.70 -7.40
N TRP A 205 -12.39 -14.48 -8.36
CA TRP A 205 -13.48 -15.43 -8.13
C TRP A 205 -12.97 -16.68 -7.42
N PHE A 206 -13.45 -16.94 -6.21
CA PHE A 206 -13.26 -18.25 -5.59
C PHE A 206 -14.41 -19.16 -6.01
N PRO A 207 -14.13 -20.35 -6.57
CA PRO A 207 -15.15 -21.36 -6.66
C PRO A 207 -15.64 -21.64 -5.22
N PRO A 208 -16.96 -21.80 -5.01
CA PRO A 208 -17.47 -22.20 -3.71
C PRO A 208 -16.70 -23.43 -3.24
N PRO A 209 -16.39 -23.55 -1.93
CA PRO A 209 -15.66 -24.71 -1.42
C PRO A 209 -16.36 -25.95 -1.96
N SER A 210 -15.64 -26.76 -2.74
CA SER A 210 -16.22 -27.97 -3.31
C SER A 210 -16.91 -28.72 -2.17
N PRO A 211 -18.18 -29.13 -2.33
CA PRO A 211 -18.92 -29.74 -1.25
C PRO A 211 -18.07 -30.88 -0.71
N VAL A 212 -17.61 -30.74 0.54
CA VAL A 212 -16.88 -31.81 1.21
C VAL A 212 -17.89 -32.93 1.34
N ILE A 213 -17.78 -33.96 0.49
CA ILE A 213 -18.57 -35.18 0.62
C ILE A 213 -18.07 -35.85 1.90
N ILE A 214 -18.67 -35.48 3.02
CA ILE A 214 -18.50 -36.20 4.28
C ILE A 214 -19.22 -37.51 4.06
N ASN A 215 -18.46 -38.56 3.73
CA ASN A 215 -18.96 -39.94 3.80
C ASN A 215 -19.33 -40.22 5.26
N LYS A 216 -20.57 -39.88 5.65
CA LYS A 216 -21.18 -40.38 6.88
C LYS A 216 -21.43 -41.87 6.69
N VAL A 217 -20.44 -42.69 7.02
CA VAL A 217 -20.64 -44.12 7.24
C VAL A 217 -21.47 -44.25 8.52
N GLY A 218 -22.79 -44.29 8.37
CA GLY A 218 -23.69 -44.62 9.46
C GLY A 218 -23.61 -46.11 9.74
N TYR A 219 -23.07 -46.49 10.90
CA TYR A 219 -23.29 -47.83 11.43
C TYR A 219 -24.73 -47.89 11.96
N LEU A 220 -25.57 -48.69 11.31
CA LEU A 220 -26.85 -49.12 11.86
C LEU A 220 -26.54 -50.14 12.97
N ASN A 221 -26.95 -49.82 14.20
CA ASN A 221 -27.04 -50.78 15.30
C ASN A 221 -28.37 -51.52 15.24
#